data_AF-A0A8J2MDW1-F1
#
_entry.id   AF-A0A8J2MDW1-F1
#
_cell.length_a   1.000
_cell.length_b   1.000
_cell.length_c   1.000
_cell.angle_alpha   90.00
_cell.angle_beta   90.00
_cell.angle_gamma   90.00
#
_symmetry.space_group_name_H-M   'P 1'
#
loop_
_entity.id
_entity.type
_entity.pdbx_description
1 polymer ?
#
loop_
_entity_poly.entity_id
_entity_poly.type
_entity_poly.pdbx_seq_one_letter_code
_entity_poly.pdbx_strand_id
1 'polypeptide(L)'
;MDVCDQPAKSDCLNFVLYNADFGCTSCLIQDQTLCTDAGGHVHVYPYEPQTQLRTSVQTIQHANLTTPDQSVMGVKGNSALLLIMPDFIRRIAIDRMHCCDGGVIKKILTLLFDASYSDKVFSLRAVMNQIDNRLIGIKPPKFVHRMPRSINDLKHWKASELKMFCFYYAIPIFEGIMRPDYFQHLLKLIIGLFILSCDVISDAMIEVARDLLNCFVRNFEQLYGLRYCSINTHLLIHLPDSVRTLGPLWAHTCYESEDLNGQLLKLFHGTWHIDTQLTRSQTQFLTMTRLIDLSQNENVRHF
;
A
#
# COMPACT_ATOMS: atom_id res chain seq x y z
N MET A 1 -0.93 -17.92 -0.77
CA MET A 1 -0.40 -16.90 0.14
C MET A 1 -0.92 -15.62 -0.44
N ASP A 2 -1.82 -15.00 0.30
CA ASP A 2 -2.84 -14.18 -0.33
C ASP A 2 -2.56 -12.72 0.02
N VAL A 3 -2.46 -11.90 -1.03
CA VAL A 3 -2.30 -10.45 -0.95
C VAL A 3 -3.50 -9.82 -1.64
N CYS A 4 -4.09 -8.84 -0.99
CA CYS A 4 -5.22 -8.08 -1.51
C CYS A 4 -5.21 -6.68 -0.90
N ASP A 5 -6.00 -5.79 -1.49
CA ASP A 5 -6.17 -4.44 -0.96
C ASP A 5 -6.93 -4.46 0.39
N GLN A 6 -6.95 -3.32 1.08
CA GLN A 6 -7.54 -3.26 2.43
C GLN A 6 -9.05 -3.59 2.46
N PRO A 7 -9.89 -3.12 1.52
CA PRO A 7 -11.28 -3.56 1.42
C PRO A 7 -11.43 -5.08 1.26
N ALA A 8 -10.76 -5.69 0.27
CA ALA A 8 -10.87 -7.14 0.06
C ALA A 8 -10.30 -7.92 1.24
N LYS A 9 -9.23 -7.44 1.87
CA LYS A 9 -8.68 -8.02 3.10
C LYS A 9 -9.71 -8.01 4.23
N SER A 10 -10.44 -6.90 4.39
CA SER A 10 -11.50 -6.78 5.40
C SER A 10 -12.63 -7.76 5.11
N ASP A 11 -13.03 -7.93 3.86
CA ASP A 11 -14.08 -8.87 3.46
C ASP A 11 -13.65 -10.34 3.66
N CYS A 12 -12.46 -10.72 3.20
CA CYS A 12 -11.92 -12.07 3.38
C CYS A 12 -11.79 -12.45 4.86
N LEU A 13 -11.37 -11.51 5.70
CA LEU A 13 -11.21 -11.73 7.15
C LEU A 13 -12.52 -11.57 7.94
N ASN A 14 -13.58 -11.09 7.29
CA ASN A 14 -14.84 -10.71 7.94
C ASN A 14 -14.67 -9.62 9.02
N PHE A 15 -13.92 -8.58 8.67
CA PHE A 15 -13.68 -7.38 9.49
C PHE A 15 -14.47 -6.17 8.97
N VAL A 16 -14.63 -5.18 9.84
CA VAL A 16 -15.06 -3.84 9.44
C VAL A 16 -14.02 -3.19 8.51
N LEU A 17 -14.46 -2.19 7.77
CA LEU A 17 -13.57 -1.43 6.89
C LEU A 17 -12.62 -0.55 7.70
N TYR A 18 -11.56 -0.09 7.03
CA TYR A 18 -10.50 0.74 7.61
C TYR A 18 -10.94 2.14 8.12
N ASN A 19 -12.19 2.53 7.88
CA ASN A 19 -12.79 3.79 8.31
C ASN A 19 -13.78 3.61 9.48
N ALA A 20 -13.79 2.43 10.09
CA ALA A 20 -14.58 2.10 11.27
C ALA A 20 -13.66 1.76 12.45
N ASP A 21 -14.21 1.87 13.65
CA ASP A 21 -13.48 1.60 14.88
C ASP A 21 -12.87 0.20 14.91
N PHE A 22 -11.60 0.13 15.32
CA PHE A 22 -10.75 -1.04 15.29
C PHE A 22 -10.55 -1.62 13.86
N GLY A 23 -10.52 -0.76 12.84
CA GLY A 23 -10.41 -1.14 11.43
C GLY A 23 -9.06 -1.77 11.01
N CYS A 24 -8.04 -1.71 11.86
CA CYS A 24 -6.78 -2.41 11.63
C CYS A 24 -6.93 -3.92 11.85
N THR A 25 -6.61 -4.72 10.83
CA THR A 25 -6.66 -6.19 10.90
C THR A 25 -5.43 -6.80 11.60
N SER A 26 -4.37 -6.02 11.83
CA SER A 26 -3.12 -6.49 12.45
C SER A 26 -3.03 -6.20 13.96
N CYS A 27 -3.67 -5.15 14.46
CA CYS A 27 -3.62 -4.75 15.87
C CYS A 27 -4.93 -4.13 16.37
N LEU A 28 -4.99 -3.86 17.67
CA LEU A 28 -6.12 -3.24 18.38
C LEU A 28 -5.89 -1.75 18.69
N ILE A 29 -5.25 -1.03 17.78
CA ILE A 29 -5.05 0.42 17.90
C ILE A 29 -6.37 1.15 18.13
N GLN A 30 -6.34 2.18 18.98
CA GLN A 30 -7.46 3.09 19.15
C GLN A 30 -7.41 4.19 18.07
N ASP A 31 -8.18 3.99 17.02
CA ASP A 31 -8.45 5.02 16.01
C ASP A 31 -9.39 6.12 16.53
N GLN A 32 -9.50 7.21 15.76
CA GLN A 32 -10.32 8.36 16.10
C GLN A 32 -11.05 8.89 14.87
N THR A 33 -12.25 9.44 15.08
CA THR A 33 -12.96 10.17 14.03
C THR A 33 -12.88 11.67 14.32
N LEU A 34 -12.27 12.42 13.40
CA LEU A 34 -12.16 13.87 13.49
C LEU A 34 -13.20 14.55 12.59
N CYS A 35 -13.75 15.67 13.07
CA CYS A 35 -14.51 16.59 12.24
C CYS A 35 -13.54 17.51 11.48
N THR A 36 -13.77 17.70 10.19
CA THR A 36 -13.00 18.59 9.33
C THR A 36 -13.63 19.99 9.33
N ASP A 37 -12.83 21.01 9.06
CA ASP A 37 -13.29 22.41 9.00
C ASP A 37 -14.43 22.63 7.99
N ALA A 38 -14.53 21.76 6.98
CA ALA A 38 -15.58 21.76 5.95
C ALA A 38 -16.83 20.96 6.35
N GLY A 39 -16.93 20.48 7.60
CA GLY A 39 -18.08 19.72 8.12
C GLY A 39 -18.11 18.24 7.74
N GLY A 40 -17.06 17.71 7.12
CA GLY A 40 -16.90 16.27 6.86
C GLY A 40 -16.19 15.53 8.01
N HIS A 41 -16.19 14.20 8.00
CA HIS A 41 -15.45 13.38 8.97
C HIS A 41 -14.26 12.68 8.32
N VAL A 42 -13.15 12.58 9.04
CA VAL A 42 -11.98 11.78 8.66
C VAL A 42 -11.60 10.85 9.78
N HIS A 43 -11.39 9.58 9.42
CA HIS A 43 -10.95 8.57 10.35
C HIS A 43 -9.41 8.51 10.36
N VAL A 44 -8.81 8.54 11.54
CA VAL A 44 -7.37 8.69 11.74
C VAL A 44 -6.83 7.65 12.71
N TYR A 45 -5.55 7.34 12.53
CA TYR A 45 -4.80 6.36 13.31
C TYR A 45 -3.58 7.06 13.93
N PRO A 46 -3.73 7.67 15.12
CA PRO A 46 -2.63 8.30 15.85
C PRO A 46 -1.50 7.30 16.13
N TYR A 47 -0.28 7.79 16.33
CA TYR A 47 0.81 6.89 16.69
C TYR A 47 0.68 6.44 18.16
N GLU A 48 0.62 5.14 18.37
CA GLU A 48 0.69 4.51 19.70
C GLU A 48 1.97 3.69 19.83
N PRO A 49 2.84 3.96 20.81
CA PRO A 49 4.10 3.24 20.99
C PRO A 49 3.95 1.74 21.22
N GLN A 50 2.83 1.33 21.81
CA GLN A 50 2.53 -0.06 22.12
C GLN A 50 1.09 -0.34 21.71
N THR A 51 0.92 -1.12 20.66
CA THR A 51 -0.39 -1.62 20.24
C THR A 51 -0.43 -3.12 20.44
N GLN A 52 -1.55 -3.64 20.94
CA GLN A 52 -1.75 -5.08 21.06
C GLN A 52 -1.96 -5.68 19.66
N LEU A 53 -1.05 -6.56 19.23
CA LEU A 53 -1.22 -7.33 18.00
C LEU A 53 -2.39 -8.32 18.15
N ARG A 54 -3.16 -8.47 17.08
CA ARG A 54 -4.22 -9.48 17.02
C ARG A 54 -3.62 -10.87 16.89
N THR A 55 -4.34 -11.85 17.43
CA THR A 55 -4.06 -13.28 17.25
C THR A 55 -5.29 -13.95 16.67
N SER A 56 -5.11 -15.03 15.91
CA SER A 56 -6.25 -15.80 15.40
C SER A 56 -7.17 -16.29 16.52
N VAL A 57 -6.63 -16.69 17.67
CA VAL A 57 -7.41 -17.11 18.84
C VAL A 57 -8.30 -15.98 19.34
N GLN A 58 -7.73 -14.80 19.58
CA GLN A 58 -8.49 -13.64 20.05
C GLN A 58 -9.53 -13.18 19.01
N THR A 59 -9.18 -13.21 17.72
CA THR A 59 -10.14 -12.87 16.66
C THR A 59 -11.32 -13.84 16.62
N ILE A 60 -11.11 -15.14 16.81
CA ILE A 60 -12.20 -16.14 16.91
C ILE A 60 -13.08 -15.87 18.13
N GLN A 61 -12.47 -15.52 19.27
CA GLN A 61 -13.23 -15.15 20.47
C GLN A 61 -14.12 -13.93 20.21
N HIS A 62 -13.58 -12.88 19.59
CA HIS A 62 -14.39 -11.71 19.20
C HIS A 62 -15.49 -12.09 18.20
N ALA A 63 -15.18 -12.90 17.19
CA ALA A 63 -16.15 -13.39 16.20
C ALA A 63 -17.33 -14.16 16.82
N ASN A 64 -17.10 -14.92 17.90
CA ASN A 64 -18.17 -15.65 18.57
C ASN A 64 -19.06 -14.76 19.45
N LEU A 65 -18.64 -13.52 19.71
CA LEU A 65 -19.38 -12.53 20.49
C LEU A 65 -20.13 -11.53 19.59
N THR A 66 -19.94 -11.57 18.27
CA THR A 66 -20.61 -10.65 17.33
C THR A 66 -22.09 -10.97 17.19
N THR A 67 -22.88 -9.96 16.90
CA THR A 67 -24.27 -10.09 16.43
C THR A 67 -24.37 -9.60 14.98
N PRO A 68 -25.47 -9.88 14.26
CA PRO A 68 -25.65 -9.38 12.90
C PRO A 68 -25.50 -7.85 12.76
N ASP A 69 -25.83 -7.10 13.83
CA ASP A 69 -25.82 -5.64 13.82
C ASP A 69 -24.58 -5.02 14.49
N GLN A 70 -23.75 -5.83 15.18
CA GLN A 70 -22.66 -5.31 16.00
C GLN A 70 -21.37 -6.12 15.86
N SER A 71 -20.32 -5.42 15.37
CA SER A 71 -18.96 -5.92 15.38
C SER A 71 -18.33 -5.84 16.78
N VAL A 72 -17.41 -6.75 17.09
CA VAL A 72 -16.63 -6.75 18.34
C VAL A 72 -15.17 -6.53 18.00
N MET A 73 -14.60 -5.41 18.47
CA MET A 73 -13.23 -4.99 18.17
C MET A 73 -12.91 -5.07 16.67
N GLY A 74 -13.82 -4.57 15.83
CA GLY A 74 -13.70 -4.57 14.37
C GLY A 74 -13.94 -5.92 13.67
N VAL A 75 -14.25 -7.00 14.39
CA VAL A 75 -14.60 -8.31 13.81
C VAL A 75 -16.11 -8.38 13.61
N LYS A 76 -16.57 -8.74 12.40
CA LYS A 76 -18.00 -8.91 12.06
C LYS A 76 -18.49 -10.35 12.21
N GLY A 77 -17.57 -11.31 12.25
CA GLY A 77 -17.87 -12.72 12.44
C GLY A 77 -16.69 -13.62 12.07
N ASN A 78 -16.94 -14.93 11.96
CA ASN A 78 -15.90 -15.88 11.60
C ASN A 78 -15.53 -15.74 10.10
N SER A 79 -14.25 -15.90 9.79
CA SER A 79 -13.74 -15.98 8.42
C SER A 79 -13.73 -17.42 7.93
N ALA A 80 -14.06 -17.63 6.66
CA ALA A 80 -13.91 -18.94 6.01
C ALA A 80 -12.45 -19.42 6.00
N LEU A 81 -11.47 -18.51 6.08
CA LEU A 81 -10.05 -18.83 6.11
C LEU A 81 -9.64 -19.63 7.36
N LEU A 82 -10.44 -19.58 8.43
CA LEU A 82 -10.25 -20.42 9.62
C LEU A 82 -10.16 -21.92 9.27
N LEU A 83 -10.88 -22.35 8.23
CA LEU A 83 -10.94 -23.76 7.83
C LEU A 83 -9.68 -24.25 7.14
N ILE A 84 -8.88 -23.34 6.58
CA ILE A 84 -7.74 -23.68 5.70
C ILE A 84 -6.41 -23.09 6.20
N MET A 85 -6.45 -22.17 7.17
CA MET A 85 -5.28 -21.40 7.59
C MET A 85 -5.26 -21.19 9.13
N PRO A 86 -4.36 -21.89 9.86
CA PRO A 86 -4.32 -21.81 11.33
C PRO A 86 -4.06 -20.41 11.90
N ASP A 87 -3.20 -19.62 11.25
CA ASP A 87 -2.92 -18.23 11.61
C ASP A 87 -3.33 -17.28 10.48
N PHE A 88 -4.63 -17.24 10.21
CA PHE A 88 -5.22 -16.46 9.12
C PHE A 88 -5.03 -14.94 9.27
N ILE A 89 -4.72 -14.44 10.47
CA ILE A 89 -4.48 -13.01 10.71
C ILE A 89 -3.08 -12.61 10.21
N ARG A 90 -2.05 -13.37 10.56
CA ARG A 90 -0.66 -13.03 10.20
C ARG A 90 -0.25 -13.53 8.82
N ARG A 91 -1.05 -14.40 8.20
CA ARG A 91 -0.75 -15.02 6.90
C ARG A 91 -1.37 -14.34 5.68
N ILE A 92 -2.09 -13.23 5.88
CA ILE A 92 -2.49 -12.33 4.80
C ILE A 92 -1.57 -11.12 4.83
N ALA A 93 -0.82 -10.93 3.74
CA ALA A 93 0.16 -9.87 3.66
C ALA A 93 -0.48 -8.48 3.67
N ILE A 94 0.32 -7.47 3.96
CA ILE A 94 -0.02 -6.08 3.65
C ILE A 94 0.44 -5.83 2.22
N ASP A 95 -0.48 -5.47 1.34
CA ASP A 95 -0.11 -5.18 -0.05
C ASP A 95 0.76 -3.92 -0.13
N ARG A 96 2.00 -4.11 -0.58
CA ARG A 96 2.95 -3.02 -0.81
C ARG A 96 2.39 -1.96 -1.76
N MET A 97 1.74 -2.39 -2.84
CA MET A 97 1.32 -1.50 -3.92
C MET A 97 0.25 -0.52 -3.44
N HIS A 98 -0.81 -1.01 -2.81
CA HIS A 98 -1.89 -0.16 -2.28
C HIS A 98 -1.48 0.57 -0.99
N CYS A 99 -0.80 -0.11 -0.05
CA CYS A 99 -0.47 0.49 1.24
C CYS A 99 0.64 1.53 1.11
N CYS A 100 1.78 1.16 0.54
CA CYS A 100 2.96 2.02 0.52
C CYS A 100 2.93 2.98 -0.66
N ASP A 101 2.86 2.46 -1.89
CA ASP A 101 3.09 3.27 -3.09
C ASP A 101 1.86 4.14 -3.39
N GLY A 102 0.69 3.53 -3.59
CA GLY A 102 -0.58 4.21 -3.81
C GLY A 102 -1.14 4.91 -2.56
N GLY A 103 -0.77 4.44 -1.37
CA GLY A 103 -1.26 4.95 -0.09
C GLY A 103 -0.38 6.04 0.50
N VAL A 104 0.78 5.68 1.04
CA VAL A 104 1.66 6.60 1.78
C VAL A 104 2.45 7.52 0.85
N ILE A 105 3.14 6.99 -0.17
CA ILE A 105 3.97 7.79 -1.08
C ILE A 105 3.11 8.79 -1.84
N LYS A 106 2.00 8.33 -2.44
CA LYS A 106 1.05 9.22 -3.12
C LYS A 106 0.54 10.31 -2.18
N LYS A 107 0.18 9.97 -0.93
CA LYS A 107 -0.25 10.94 0.08
C LYS A 107 0.79 12.01 0.36
N ILE A 108 2.04 11.62 0.62
CA ILE A 108 3.11 12.58 0.88
C ILE A 108 3.24 13.53 -0.30
N LEU A 109 3.29 13.02 -1.53
CA LEU A 109 3.41 13.88 -2.71
C LEU A 109 2.22 14.81 -2.89
N THR A 110 1.00 14.33 -2.62
CA THR A 110 -0.19 15.19 -2.62
C THR A 110 -0.08 16.29 -1.56
N LEU A 111 0.37 15.99 -0.34
CA LEU A 111 0.61 17.00 0.69
C LEU A 111 1.64 18.04 0.25
N LEU A 112 2.74 17.60 -0.35
CA LEU A 112 3.82 18.50 -0.77
C LEU A 112 3.43 19.40 -1.95
N PHE A 113 2.56 18.95 -2.87
CA PHE A 113 2.36 19.62 -4.16
C PHE A 113 0.94 20.09 -4.47
N ASP A 114 -0.10 19.59 -3.79
CA ASP A 114 -1.48 20.02 -4.07
C ASP A 114 -1.70 21.51 -3.76
N ALA A 115 -2.49 22.18 -4.58
CA ALA A 115 -2.76 23.61 -4.44
C ALA A 115 -3.47 23.94 -3.12
N SER A 116 -4.29 23.02 -2.62
CA SER A 116 -5.03 23.14 -1.36
C SER A 116 -4.13 23.21 -0.11
N TYR A 117 -2.84 22.89 -0.25
CA TYR A 117 -1.86 22.97 0.82
C TYR A 117 -0.78 24.02 0.57
N SER A 118 -0.98 24.93 -0.38
CA SER A 118 0.01 25.96 -0.73
C SER A 118 0.40 26.88 0.43
N ASP A 119 -0.47 27.04 1.43
CA ASP A 119 -0.25 27.81 2.66
C ASP A 119 0.45 27.02 3.77
N LYS A 120 0.61 25.69 3.61
CA LYS A 120 1.15 24.82 4.64
C LYS A 120 2.67 24.81 4.63
N VAL A 121 3.24 24.68 5.84
CA VAL A 121 4.69 24.70 6.09
C VAL A 121 5.43 23.59 5.33
N PHE A 122 4.81 22.44 5.14
CA PHE A 122 5.37 21.31 4.39
C PHE A 122 5.29 21.48 2.86
N SER A 123 4.56 22.48 2.36
CA SER A 123 4.32 22.64 0.93
C SER A 123 5.61 22.97 0.19
N LEU A 124 5.83 22.27 -0.93
CA LEU A 124 6.92 22.54 -1.87
C LEU A 124 6.41 23.16 -3.18
N ARG A 125 5.16 23.63 -3.20
CA ARG A 125 4.55 24.19 -4.41
C ARG A 125 5.31 25.42 -4.94
N ALA A 126 5.85 26.24 -4.05
CA ALA A 126 6.66 27.42 -4.41
C ALA A 126 7.93 27.07 -5.21
N VAL A 127 8.48 25.87 -5.00
CA VAL A 127 9.70 25.37 -5.66
C VAL A 127 9.40 24.21 -6.62
N MET A 128 8.13 23.99 -6.96
CA MET A 128 7.70 22.84 -7.76
C MET A 128 8.37 22.77 -9.13
N ASN A 129 8.53 23.90 -9.81
CA ASN A 129 9.20 23.94 -11.13
C ASN A 129 10.66 23.46 -11.04
N GLN A 130 11.38 23.79 -9.97
CA GLN A 130 12.75 23.34 -9.77
C GLN A 130 12.81 21.83 -9.56
N ILE A 131 11.88 21.28 -8.78
CA ILE A 131 11.81 19.84 -8.50
C ILE A 131 11.38 19.08 -9.75
N ASP A 132 10.40 19.59 -10.49
CA ASP A 132 9.90 18.97 -11.72
C ASP A 132 10.98 18.90 -12.80
N ASN A 133 11.75 19.98 -12.97
CA ASN A 133 12.90 20.00 -13.86
C ASN A 133 13.97 18.96 -13.48
N ARG A 134 14.22 18.76 -12.18
CA ARG A 134 15.13 17.68 -11.72
C ARG A 134 14.54 16.31 -12.05
N LEU A 135 13.26 16.10 -11.80
CA LEU A 135 12.58 14.82 -12.02
C LEU A 135 12.58 14.42 -13.50
N ILE A 136 12.16 15.32 -14.39
CA ILE A 136 12.10 15.08 -15.84
C ILE A 136 13.52 14.92 -16.42
N GLY A 137 14.53 15.54 -15.80
CA GLY A 137 15.94 15.39 -16.17
C GLY A 137 16.55 14.03 -15.81
N ILE A 138 15.90 13.20 -14.99
CA ILE A 138 16.42 11.89 -14.60
C ILE A 138 16.34 10.92 -15.77
N LYS A 139 17.47 10.27 -16.06
CA LYS A 139 17.55 9.13 -16.98
C LYS A 139 17.49 7.84 -16.16
N PRO A 140 16.38 7.10 -16.21
CA PRO A 140 16.22 5.93 -15.37
C PRO A 140 17.09 4.76 -15.85
N PRO A 141 17.40 3.79 -14.97
CA PRO A 141 18.09 2.57 -15.36
C PRO A 141 17.35 1.78 -16.46
N LYS A 142 18.08 0.96 -17.22
CA LYS A 142 17.54 0.22 -18.39
C LYS A 142 16.34 -0.69 -18.08
N PHE A 143 16.22 -1.20 -16.86
CA PHE A 143 15.11 -2.06 -16.44
C PHE A 143 13.80 -1.28 -16.21
N VAL A 144 13.85 0.05 -16.26
CA VAL A 144 12.68 0.91 -16.07
C VAL A 144 12.10 1.25 -17.43
N HIS A 145 10.90 0.72 -17.71
CA HIS A 145 10.27 0.87 -19.01
C HIS A 145 9.68 2.26 -19.29
N ARG A 146 9.56 3.13 -18.28
CA ARG A 146 8.89 4.44 -18.38
C ARG A 146 9.75 5.57 -17.85
N MET A 147 9.84 6.65 -18.61
CA MET A 147 10.45 7.89 -18.15
C MET A 147 9.63 8.53 -17.02
N PRO A 148 10.26 9.26 -16.09
CA PRO A 148 9.54 10.04 -15.08
C PRO A 148 8.57 11.02 -15.74
N ARG A 149 7.33 11.07 -15.24
CA ARG A 149 6.35 12.08 -15.65
C ARG A 149 6.44 13.32 -14.77
N SER A 150 5.88 14.42 -15.26
CA SER A 150 5.82 15.66 -14.50
C SER A 150 5.00 15.48 -13.20
N ILE A 151 5.39 16.20 -12.16
CA ILE A 151 4.64 16.36 -10.90
C ILE A 151 3.27 16.97 -11.15
N ASN A 152 3.10 17.76 -12.22
CA ASN A 152 1.79 18.26 -12.64
C ASN A 152 0.77 17.12 -12.89
N ASP A 153 1.25 15.95 -13.32
CA ASP A 153 0.43 14.77 -13.60
C ASP A 153 0.27 13.83 -12.40
N LEU A 154 0.73 14.22 -11.21
CA LEU A 154 0.80 13.36 -10.02
C LEU A 154 -0.51 12.62 -9.71
N LYS A 155 -1.67 13.27 -9.93
CA LYS A 155 -2.99 12.67 -9.73
C LYS A 155 -3.17 11.37 -10.54
N HIS A 156 -2.56 11.31 -11.72
CA HIS A 156 -2.64 10.23 -12.70
C HIS A 156 -1.44 9.29 -12.66
N TRP A 157 -0.50 9.46 -11.72
CA TRP A 157 0.61 8.52 -11.54
C TRP A 157 0.10 7.16 -11.09
N LYS A 158 0.61 6.11 -11.75
CA LYS A 158 0.35 4.72 -11.38
C LYS A 158 1.19 4.34 -10.17
N ALA A 159 0.79 3.28 -9.47
CA ALA A 159 1.54 2.75 -8.34
C ALA A 159 2.99 2.35 -8.73
N SER A 160 3.23 1.89 -9.96
CA SER A 160 4.57 1.54 -10.42
C SER A 160 5.48 2.76 -10.56
N GLU A 161 4.92 3.90 -10.97
CA GLU A 161 5.66 5.16 -11.05
C GLU A 161 5.96 5.73 -9.67
N LEU A 162 5.03 5.58 -8.73
CA LEU A 162 5.22 5.95 -7.32
C LEU A 162 6.31 5.09 -6.65
N LYS A 163 6.38 3.79 -6.96
CA LYS A 163 7.48 2.91 -6.53
C LYS A 163 8.83 3.35 -7.10
N MET A 164 8.88 3.65 -8.40
CA MET A 164 10.10 4.14 -9.04
C MET A 164 10.56 5.48 -8.46
N PHE A 165 9.61 6.38 -8.22
CA PHE A 165 9.84 7.63 -7.52
C PHE A 165 10.47 7.39 -6.15
N CYS A 166 9.86 6.52 -5.33
CA CYS A 166 10.29 6.24 -3.97
C CYS A 166 11.75 5.75 -3.91
N PHE A 167 12.12 4.76 -4.74
CA PHE A 167 13.43 4.13 -4.65
C PHE A 167 14.54 4.81 -5.44
N TYR A 168 14.22 5.54 -6.50
CA TYR A 168 15.25 6.03 -7.43
C TYR A 168 15.28 7.55 -7.59
N TYR A 169 14.15 8.23 -7.41
CA TYR A 169 14.06 9.66 -7.77
C TYR A 169 13.95 10.58 -6.56
N ALA A 170 13.30 10.14 -5.48
CA ALA A 170 12.96 10.99 -4.35
C ALA A 170 14.18 11.68 -3.70
N ILE A 171 15.29 10.95 -3.51
CA ILE A 171 16.49 11.51 -2.88
C ILE A 171 17.10 12.65 -3.72
N PRO A 172 17.53 12.42 -4.98
CA PRO A 172 18.19 13.46 -5.78
C PRO A 172 17.29 14.67 -6.10
N ILE A 173 15.98 14.48 -6.21
CA ILE A 173 15.08 15.62 -6.50
C ILE A 173 14.87 16.53 -5.29
N PHE A 174 14.90 15.99 -4.06
CA PHE A 174 14.62 16.76 -2.84
C PHE A 174 15.88 17.26 -2.12
N GLU A 175 17.02 16.64 -2.36
CA GLU A 175 18.30 17.02 -1.75
C GLU A 175 18.64 18.50 -2.02
N GLY A 176 18.89 19.25 -0.94
CA GLY A 176 19.18 20.68 -1.00
C GLY A 176 18.00 21.60 -1.34
N ILE A 177 16.78 21.06 -1.47
CA ILE A 177 15.54 21.85 -1.68
C ILE A 177 14.58 21.69 -0.50
N MET A 178 14.30 20.46 -0.10
CA MET A 178 13.38 20.17 1.01
C MET A 178 14.04 20.53 2.34
N ARG A 179 13.27 21.08 3.28
CA ARG A 179 13.75 21.34 4.64
C ARG A 179 14.31 20.06 5.30
N PRO A 180 15.41 20.16 6.09
CA PRO A 180 16.09 18.99 6.62
C PRO A 180 15.22 18.04 7.46
N ASP A 181 14.28 18.57 8.25
CA ASP A 181 13.37 17.78 9.09
C ASP A 181 12.42 16.91 8.25
N TYR A 182 11.80 17.47 7.22
CA TYR A 182 10.95 16.74 6.27
C TYR A 182 11.76 15.77 5.40
N PHE A 183 12.98 16.15 4.99
CA PHE A 183 13.84 15.29 4.19
C PHE A 183 14.31 14.07 4.98
N GLN A 184 14.79 14.26 6.22
CA GLN A 184 15.15 13.17 7.12
C GLN A 184 13.96 12.30 7.50
N HIS A 185 12.75 12.85 7.53
CA HIS A 185 11.53 12.08 7.73
C HIS A 185 11.25 11.19 6.52
N LEU A 186 11.26 11.74 5.30
CA LEU A 186 11.08 10.98 4.06
C LEU A 186 12.14 9.87 3.89
N LEU A 187 13.40 10.13 4.25
CA LEU A 187 14.47 9.13 4.20
C LEU A 187 14.19 7.92 5.08
N LYS A 188 13.56 8.08 6.26
CA LYS A 188 13.21 6.94 7.12
C LYS A 188 12.24 5.99 6.42
N LEU A 189 11.24 6.54 5.72
CA LEU A 189 10.32 5.75 4.92
C LEU A 189 11.07 5.02 3.80
N ILE A 190 11.84 5.75 2.99
CA ILE A 190 12.53 5.17 1.82
C ILE A 190 13.48 4.06 2.25
N ILE A 191 14.32 4.31 3.26
CA ILE A 191 15.32 3.35 3.73
C ILE A 191 14.65 2.14 4.38
N GLY A 192 13.64 2.33 5.24
CA GLY A 192 12.92 1.22 5.86
C GLY A 192 12.25 0.33 4.81
N LEU A 193 11.60 0.93 3.82
CA LEU A 193 10.99 0.22 2.70
C LEU A 193 12.01 -0.49 1.80
N PHE A 194 13.18 0.10 1.58
CA PHE A 194 14.27 -0.48 0.80
C PHE A 194 14.82 -1.73 1.47
N ILE A 195 15.12 -1.65 2.77
CA ILE A 195 15.62 -2.78 3.56
C ILE A 195 14.64 -3.96 3.51
N LEU A 196 13.34 -3.69 3.67
CA LEU A 196 12.28 -4.70 3.63
C LEU A 196 12.02 -5.27 2.21
N SER A 197 12.69 -4.73 1.19
CA SER A 197 12.58 -5.14 -0.21
C SER A 197 13.88 -5.76 -0.75
N CYS A 198 14.89 -6.02 0.09
CA CYS A 198 16.11 -6.71 -0.34
C CYS A 198 15.86 -8.20 -0.62
N ASP A 199 16.70 -8.81 -1.45
CA ASP A 199 16.63 -10.25 -1.75
C ASP A 199 17.03 -11.13 -0.56
N VAL A 200 17.95 -10.63 0.26
CA VAL A 200 18.40 -11.27 1.51
C VAL A 200 18.17 -10.29 2.65
N ILE A 201 17.31 -10.66 3.58
CA ILE A 201 16.92 -9.82 4.72
C ILE A 201 17.22 -10.61 6.01
N SER A 202 18.11 -10.08 6.85
CA SER A 202 18.38 -10.64 8.18
C SER A 202 17.43 -10.05 9.23
N ASP A 203 17.25 -10.74 10.37
CA ASP A 203 16.46 -10.20 11.47
C ASP A 203 16.96 -8.84 11.97
N ALA A 204 18.27 -8.62 12.00
CA ALA A 204 18.85 -7.33 12.36
C ALA A 204 18.43 -6.21 11.39
N MET A 205 18.38 -6.51 10.09
CA MET A 205 17.88 -5.58 9.08
C MET A 205 16.39 -5.28 9.28
N ILE A 206 15.58 -6.29 9.61
CA ILE A 206 14.16 -6.10 9.91
C ILE A 206 13.98 -5.17 11.11
N GLU A 207 14.78 -5.31 12.17
CA GLU A 207 14.70 -4.43 13.34
C GLU A 207 15.15 -2.99 13.02
N VAL A 208 16.19 -2.80 12.19
CA VAL A 208 16.53 -1.45 11.70
C VAL A 208 15.37 -0.83 10.91
N ALA A 209 14.73 -1.60 10.03
CA ALA A 209 13.57 -1.11 9.29
C ALA A 209 12.39 -0.81 10.22
N ARG A 210 12.17 -1.62 11.26
CA ARG A 210 11.15 -1.37 12.28
C ARG A 210 11.37 -0.03 12.98
N ASP A 211 12.59 0.26 13.41
CA ASP A 211 12.90 1.53 14.09
C ASP A 211 12.68 2.72 13.16
N LEU A 212 13.12 2.63 11.90
CA LEU A 212 12.94 3.66 10.90
C LEU A 212 11.45 3.93 10.63
N LEU A 213 10.64 2.89 10.41
CA LEU A 213 9.22 3.01 10.11
C LEU A 213 8.42 3.48 11.33
N ASN A 214 8.74 3.03 12.55
CA ASN A 214 8.12 3.57 13.77
C ASN A 214 8.44 5.05 13.95
N CYS A 215 9.71 5.46 13.77
CA CYS A 215 10.08 6.87 13.82
C CYS A 215 9.38 7.70 12.74
N PHE A 216 9.18 7.14 11.54
CA PHE A 216 8.42 7.78 10.48
C PHE A 216 6.96 8.01 10.90
N VAL A 217 6.26 6.96 11.36
CA VAL A 217 4.84 7.06 11.74
C VAL A 217 4.66 8.00 12.93
N ARG A 218 5.51 7.89 13.96
CA ARG A 218 5.51 8.77 15.14
C ARG A 218 5.61 10.25 14.77
N ASN A 219 6.52 10.59 13.87
CA ASN A 219 6.78 12.00 13.52
C ASN A 219 5.82 12.52 12.44
N PHE A 220 5.01 11.65 11.81
CA PHE A 220 4.11 12.02 10.72
C PHE A 220 3.06 13.04 11.18
N GLU A 221 2.45 12.80 12.34
CA GLU A 221 1.44 13.69 12.93
C GLU A 221 2.01 15.09 13.17
N GLN A 222 3.19 15.19 13.77
CA GLN A 222 3.81 16.48 14.08
C GLN A 222 4.16 17.28 12.81
N LEU A 223 4.61 16.59 11.75
CA LEU A 223 5.10 17.23 10.53
C LEU A 223 3.98 17.62 9.56
N TYR A 224 2.94 16.80 9.46
CA TYR A 224 1.86 16.98 8.48
C TYR A 224 0.51 17.29 9.13
N GLY A 225 0.24 16.77 10.33
CA GLY A 225 -1.01 16.93 11.06
C GLY A 225 -1.78 15.63 11.25
N LEU A 226 -2.46 15.50 12.39
CA LEU A 226 -3.21 14.29 12.78
C LEU A 226 -4.24 13.86 11.73
N ARG A 227 -4.94 14.81 11.10
CA ARG A 227 -5.96 14.56 10.08
C ARG A 227 -5.48 13.74 8.88
N TYR A 228 -4.16 13.64 8.67
CA TYR A 228 -3.57 12.90 7.55
C TYR A 228 -3.04 11.52 7.94
N CYS A 229 -3.09 11.13 9.21
CA CYS A 229 -2.64 9.84 9.71
C CYS A 229 -3.67 8.74 9.35
N SER A 230 -3.60 8.22 8.13
CA SER A 230 -4.52 7.15 7.67
C SER A 230 -4.07 5.77 8.11
N ILE A 231 -4.96 4.78 7.94
CA ILE A 231 -4.64 3.36 8.05
C ILE A 231 -3.35 2.97 7.30
N ASN A 232 -3.13 3.46 6.08
CA ASN A 232 -1.93 3.12 5.30
C ASN A 232 -0.63 3.61 5.96
N THR A 233 -0.69 4.74 6.66
CA THR A 233 0.45 5.26 7.44
C THR A 233 0.68 4.37 8.65
N HIS A 234 -0.39 4.01 9.36
CA HIS A 234 -0.33 3.11 10.51
C HIS A 234 0.21 1.72 10.13
N LEU A 235 -0.23 1.14 9.02
CA LEU A 235 0.17 -0.19 8.56
C LEU A 235 1.68 -0.33 8.32
N LEU A 236 2.42 0.77 8.13
CA LEU A 236 3.88 0.74 8.01
C LEU A 236 4.56 0.09 9.21
N ILE A 237 4.02 0.24 10.43
CA ILE A 237 4.63 -0.34 11.64
C ILE A 237 4.51 -1.87 11.67
N HIS A 238 3.60 -2.44 10.88
CA HIS A 238 3.34 -3.89 10.79
C HIS A 238 4.10 -4.55 9.63
N LEU A 239 4.71 -3.77 8.73
CA LEU A 239 5.50 -4.31 7.61
C LEU A 239 6.69 -5.18 8.06
N PRO A 240 7.48 -4.81 9.10
CA PRO A 240 8.59 -5.64 9.56
C PRO A 240 8.14 -7.06 9.99
N ASP A 241 7.03 -7.18 10.73
CA ASP A 241 6.48 -8.48 11.14
C ASP A 241 5.89 -9.26 9.98
N SER A 242 5.26 -8.55 9.03
CA SER A 242 4.78 -9.15 7.79
C SER A 242 5.94 -9.74 6.99
N VAL A 243 7.06 -9.02 6.87
CA VAL A 243 8.25 -9.48 6.13
C VAL A 243 8.94 -10.65 6.83
N ARG A 244 9.05 -10.60 8.16
CA ARG A 244 9.59 -11.72 8.96
C ARG A 244 8.78 -13.00 8.73
N THR A 245 7.47 -12.88 8.59
CA THR A 245 6.57 -14.04 8.50
C THR A 245 6.41 -14.55 7.07
N LEU A 246 6.34 -13.65 6.09
CA LEU A 246 5.91 -13.96 4.72
C LEU A 246 7.03 -13.78 3.68
N GLY A 247 8.15 -13.16 4.05
CA GLY A 247 9.22 -12.80 3.13
C GLY A 247 9.14 -11.36 2.62
N PRO A 248 10.02 -10.97 1.69
CA PRO A 248 10.24 -9.57 1.30
C PRO A 248 9.00 -8.89 0.70
N LEU A 249 8.94 -7.57 0.80
CA LEU A 249 7.78 -6.78 0.31
C LEU A 249 7.47 -7.00 -1.17
N TRP A 250 8.47 -7.27 -2.00
CA TRP A 250 8.26 -7.50 -3.43
C TRP A 250 7.54 -8.83 -3.72
N ALA A 251 7.51 -9.78 -2.78
CA ALA A 251 6.77 -11.03 -2.93
C ALA A 251 5.27 -10.86 -2.67
N HIS A 252 4.85 -9.77 -2.01
CA HIS A 252 3.47 -9.54 -1.57
C HIS A 252 2.93 -8.25 -2.17
N THR A 253 2.66 -8.27 -3.47
CA THR A 253 2.16 -7.11 -4.19
C THR A 253 0.99 -7.44 -5.11
N CYS A 254 0.05 -6.49 -5.24
CA CYS A 254 -1.06 -6.59 -6.21
C CYS A 254 -0.71 -6.04 -7.61
N TYR A 255 0.57 -5.81 -7.93
CA TYR A 255 0.97 -5.28 -9.25
C TYR A 255 0.57 -6.21 -10.39
N GLU A 256 0.84 -7.50 -10.25
CA GLU A 256 0.56 -8.50 -11.28
C GLU A 256 -0.95 -8.77 -11.40
N SER A 257 -1.66 -8.82 -10.27
CA SER A 257 -3.10 -9.05 -10.25
C SER A 257 -3.88 -7.87 -10.86
N GLU A 258 -3.46 -6.62 -10.60
CA GLU A 258 -4.06 -5.46 -11.26
C GLU A 258 -3.78 -5.40 -12.76
N ASP A 259 -2.55 -5.74 -13.18
CA ASP A 259 -2.24 -5.77 -14.61
C ASP A 259 -3.06 -6.85 -15.33
N LEU A 260 -3.14 -8.05 -14.75
CA LEU A 260 -3.98 -9.13 -15.25
C LEU A 260 -5.46 -8.71 -15.30
N ASN A 261 -5.99 -8.08 -14.25
CA ASN A 261 -7.36 -7.57 -14.24
C ASN A 261 -7.57 -6.54 -15.34
N GLY A 262 -6.61 -5.65 -15.57
CA GLY A 262 -6.64 -4.67 -16.66
C GLY A 262 -6.64 -5.30 -18.06
N GLN A 263 -5.94 -6.43 -18.24
CA GLN A 263 -5.99 -7.22 -19.48
C GLN A 263 -7.34 -7.94 -19.63
N LEU A 264 -7.81 -8.60 -18.57
CA LEU A 264 -9.08 -9.32 -18.55
C LEU A 264 -10.26 -8.40 -18.87
N LEU A 265 -10.30 -7.19 -18.29
CA LEU A 265 -11.37 -6.21 -18.54
C LEU A 265 -11.47 -5.80 -20.02
N LYS A 266 -10.36 -5.83 -20.78
CA LYS A 266 -10.39 -5.56 -22.22
C LYS A 266 -10.97 -6.71 -23.03
N LEU A 267 -11.06 -7.91 -22.46
CA LEU A 267 -11.64 -9.07 -23.12
C LEU A 267 -13.18 -9.07 -23.03
N PHE A 268 -13.76 -8.22 -22.17
CA PHE A 268 -15.20 -8.10 -21.97
C PHE A 268 -15.73 -6.81 -22.59
N HIS A 269 -16.77 -6.91 -23.41
CA HIS A 269 -17.33 -5.76 -24.15
C HIS A 269 -18.79 -5.47 -23.77
N GLY A 270 -19.30 -6.02 -22.66
CA GLY A 270 -20.67 -5.75 -22.21
C GLY A 270 -21.04 -6.35 -20.85
N THR A 271 -22.18 -5.91 -20.29
CA THR A 271 -22.69 -6.26 -18.95
C THR A 271 -23.57 -7.52 -18.90
N TRP A 272 -23.81 -8.18 -20.04
CA TRP A 272 -24.66 -9.36 -20.18
C TRP A 272 -23.85 -10.67 -20.08
N HIS A 273 -24.26 -11.64 -19.25
CA HIS A 273 -23.56 -12.94 -19.08
C HIS A 273 -22.07 -12.82 -18.72
N ILE A 274 -21.75 -12.00 -17.72
CA ILE A 274 -20.39 -11.73 -17.26
C ILE A 274 -19.65 -13.02 -16.85
N ASP A 275 -20.34 -13.94 -16.20
CA ASP A 275 -19.89 -15.28 -15.82
C ASP A 275 -19.47 -16.14 -17.02
N THR A 276 -20.25 -16.12 -18.10
CA THR A 276 -19.93 -16.85 -19.34
C THR A 276 -18.76 -16.19 -20.08
N GLN A 277 -18.77 -14.86 -20.13
CA GLN A 277 -17.68 -14.09 -20.69
C GLN A 277 -16.36 -14.37 -19.94
N LEU A 278 -16.38 -14.31 -18.60
CA LEU A 278 -15.24 -14.57 -17.72
C LEU A 278 -14.65 -15.97 -17.95
N THR A 279 -15.53 -16.99 -17.96
CA THR A 279 -15.13 -18.38 -18.18
C THR A 279 -14.49 -18.57 -19.56
N ARG A 280 -15.04 -17.93 -20.59
CA ARG A 280 -14.53 -17.98 -21.96
C ARG A 280 -13.17 -17.28 -22.09
N SER A 281 -13.00 -16.11 -21.48
CA SER A 281 -11.72 -15.38 -21.50
C SER A 281 -10.64 -16.08 -20.69
N GLN A 282 -10.98 -16.65 -19.53
CA GLN A 282 -10.05 -17.49 -18.76
C GLN A 282 -9.60 -18.72 -19.58
N THR A 283 -10.55 -19.36 -20.27
CA THR A 283 -10.24 -20.50 -21.15
C THR A 283 -9.36 -20.08 -22.32
N GLN A 284 -9.63 -18.94 -22.96
CA GLN A 284 -8.81 -18.39 -24.03
C GLN A 284 -7.40 -18.06 -23.54
N PHE A 285 -7.26 -17.42 -22.39
CA PHE A 285 -5.96 -17.09 -21.80
C PHE A 285 -5.14 -18.36 -21.51
N LEU A 286 -5.71 -19.34 -20.79
CA LEU A 286 -5.05 -20.62 -20.51
C LEU A 286 -4.67 -21.39 -21.79
N THR A 287 -5.53 -21.33 -22.81
CA THR A 287 -5.27 -21.98 -24.11
C THR A 287 -4.15 -21.26 -24.86
N MET A 288 -4.14 -19.93 -24.89
CA MET A 288 -3.07 -19.14 -25.51
C MET A 288 -1.72 -19.38 -24.83
N THR A 289 -1.66 -19.38 -23.49
CA THR A 289 -0.42 -19.69 -22.76
C THR A 289 0.08 -21.09 -23.11
N ARG A 290 -0.80 -22.10 -23.11
CA ARG A 290 -0.42 -23.46 -23.55
C ARG A 290 0.07 -23.52 -25.00
N LEU A 291 -0.56 -22.78 -25.91
CA LEU A 291 -0.14 -22.73 -27.31
C LEU A 291 1.21 -22.02 -27.49
N ILE A 292 1.50 -21.01 -26.68
CA ILE A 292 2.81 -20.33 -26.62
C ILE A 292 3.88 -21.30 -26.08
N ASP A 293 3.57 -22.06 -25.02
CA ASP A 293 4.49 -23.06 -24.45
C ASP A 293 4.76 -24.23 -25.42
N LEU A 294 3.75 -24.64 -26.20
CA LEU A 294 3.87 -25.66 -27.24
C LEU A 294 4.54 -25.14 -28.52
N SER A 295 4.57 -23.83 -28.71
CA SER A 295 5.28 -23.17 -29.81
C SER A 295 6.79 -23.18 -29.55
N GLN A 296 7.48 -24.21 -30.04
CA GLN A 296 8.96 -24.29 -30.05
C GLN A 296 9.66 -23.31 -31.02
N ASN A 297 9.01 -22.21 -31.41
CA ASN A 297 9.62 -21.19 -32.26
C ASN A 297 10.07 -19.99 -31.40
N GLU A 298 11.37 -19.73 -31.38
CA GLU A 298 12.04 -18.67 -30.61
C GLU A 298 11.55 -17.24 -30.94
N ASN A 299 10.72 -17.05 -31.95
CA ASN A 299 10.25 -15.73 -32.41
C ASN A 299 8.93 -15.23 -31.80
N VAL A 300 8.28 -15.98 -30.90
CA VAL A 300 6.95 -15.61 -30.37
C VAL A 300 6.99 -15.04 -28.94
N ARG A 301 8.16 -14.98 -28.29
CA ARG A 301 8.29 -14.58 -26.86
C ARG A 301 8.20 -13.08 -26.56
N HIS A 302 7.71 -12.25 -27.49
CA HIS A 302 7.53 -10.82 -27.27
C HIS A 302 6.10 -10.38 -27.60
N PHE A 303 5.19 -10.63 -26.67
CA PHE A 303 3.92 -9.90 -26.54
C PHE A 303 3.65 -9.61 -25.07
#